data_AF-A0A920R9B3-F1
#
_entry.id   AF-A0A920R9B3-F1
#
_cell.length_a   1.000
_cell.length_b   1.000
_cell.length_c   1.000
_cell.angle_alpha   90.00
_cell.angle_beta   90.00
_cell.angle_gamma   90.00
#
_symmetry.space_group_name_H-M   'P 1'
#
loop_
_entity.id
_entity.type
_entity.pdbx_description
1 polymer ?
#
loop_
_entity_poly.entity_id
_entity_poly.type
_entity_poly.pdbx_seq_one_letter_code
_entity_poly.pdbx_strand_id
1 'polypeptide(L)'
;MSDIQTDSERVDTSASSTTDQESGLLKASGITGSMTMISRVLGLIRDIVIARVFGTSDATDAFFLANKIPNFMRRLFAEGAFNQAFVPVLSEYRTQKSHTDVQGLVNAASGSLGGFLLLVTVAVIIMAPLLAVPIAYGFTDEPEKFALFVEMLRITFPYLLLISMTALCSAILKLIWKVCYSGNYSSIT
;
A
#
# COMPACT_ATOMS: atom_id res chain seq x y z
N MET A 1 42.09 -40.97 -31.05
CA MET A 1 42.60 -40.70 -29.68
C MET A 1 42.43 -39.20 -29.41
N SER A 2 41.19 -38.69 -29.40
CA SER A 2 40.92 -37.24 -29.30
C SER A 2 39.48 -36.90 -28.88
N ASP A 3 38.85 -37.68 -28.01
CA ASP A 3 37.47 -37.42 -27.54
C ASP A 3 37.34 -37.61 -26.01
N ILE A 4 38.24 -37.02 -25.22
CA ILE A 4 38.14 -37.06 -23.73
C ILE A 4 38.47 -35.69 -23.11
N GLN A 5 38.11 -34.57 -23.74
CA GLN A 5 38.41 -33.25 -23.15
C GLN A 5 37.29 -32.21 -23.23
N THR A 6 36.02 -32.62 -23.39
CA THR A 6 34.91 -31.67 -23.58
C THR A 6 33.81 -31.75 -22.52
N ASP A 7 34.00 -32.53 -21.44
CA ASP A 7 32.95 -32.73 -20.42
C ASP A 7 33.29 -32.16 -19.03
N SER A 8 34.52 -31.69 -18.81
CA SER A 8 34.91 -31.14 -17.50
C SER A 8 34.54 -29.67 -17.31
N GLU A 9 34.20 -28.93 -18.38
CA GLU A 9 33.93 -27.48 -18.30
C GLU A 9 32.45 -27.15 -18.02
N ARG A 10 31.54 -28.13 -18.15
CA ARG A 10 30.09 -27.93 -17.97
C ARG A 10 29.59 -28.08 -16.53
N VAL A 11 30.36 -28.70 -15.63
CA VAL A 11 29.91 -29.01 -14.26
C VAL A 11 30.20 -27.86 -13.28
N ASP A 12 31.20 -27.02 -13.56
CA ASP A 12 31.63 -25.96 -12.65
C ASP A 12 30.77 -24.69 -12.71
N THR A 13 30.01 -24.47 -13.79
CA THR A 13 29.17 -23.27 -13.93
C THR A 13 27.87 -23.33 -13.11
N SER A 14 27.37 -24.52 -12.78
CA SER A 14 26.14 -24.70 -12.00
C SER A 14 26.31 -24.55 -10.48
N ALA A 15 27.51 -24.75 -9.95
CA ALA A 15 27.75 -24.73 -8.50
C ALA A 15 28.06 -23.32 -7.93
N SER A 16 28.53 -22.39 -8.78
CA SER A 16 28.88 -21.02 -8.35
C SER A 16 27.68 -20.07 -8.25
N SER A 17 26.56 -20.36 -8.94
CA SER A 17 25.43 -19.44 -9.05
C SER A 17 24.49 -19.46 -7.83
N THR A 18 24.54 -20.51 -7.01
CA THR A 18 23.70 -20.65 -5.80
C THR A 18 24.23 -19.87 -4.60
N THR A 19 25.55 -19.81 -4.40
CA THR A 19 26.18 -19.18 -3.23
C THR A 19 26.13 -17.65 -3.26
N ASP A 20 26.29 -17.04 -4.44
CA ASP A 20 26.17 -15.58 -4.60
C ASP A 20 24.71 -15.12 -4.44
N GLN A 21 23.75 -15.91 -4.93
CA GLN A 21 22.32 -15.63 -4.82
C GLN A 21 21.82 -15.76 -3.36
N GLU A 22 22.31 -16.76 -2.61
CA GLU A 22 22.03 -16.88 -1.16
C GLU A 22 22.54 -15.67 -0.38
N SER A 23 23.76 -15.21 -0.66
CA SER A 23 24.33 -14.05 0.04
C SER A 23 23.55 -12.75 -0.25
N GLY A 24 23.03 -12.60 -1.48
CA GLY A 24 22.19 -11.48 -1.88
C GLY A 24 20.82 -11.47 -1.20
N LEU A 25 20.17 -12.64 -1.09
CA LEU A 25 18.87 -12.79 -0.44
C LEU A 25 18.95 -12.60 1.08
N LEU A 26 20.00 -13.11 1.73
CA LEU A 26 20.25 -12.92 3.16
C LEU A 26 20.49 -11.43 3.48
N LYS A 27 21.30 -10.74 2.66
CA LYS A 27 21.52 -9.29 2.80
C LYS A 27 20.23 -8.49 2.57
N ALA A 28 19.47 -8.80 1.52
CA ALA A 28 18.21 -8.12 1.21
C ALA A 28 17.14 -8.32 2.30
N SER A 29 17.05 -9.53 2.85
CA SER A 29 16.13 -9.84 3.96
C SER A 29 16.55 -9.15 5.25
N GLY A 30 17.86 -9.09 5.54
CA GLY A 30 18.40 -8.36 6.69
C GLY A 30 18.13 -6.85 6.63
N ILE A 31 18.28 -6.24 5.45
CA ILE A 31 17.99 -4.80 5.23
C ILE A 31 16.50 -4.50 5.40
N THR A 32 15.63 -5.31 4.80
CA THR A 32 14.17 -5.11 4.91
C THR A 32 13.68 -5.33 6.36
N GLY A 33 14.26 -6.32 7.05
CA GLY A 33 13.98 -6.61 8.45
C GLY A 33 14.40 -5.47 9.37
N SER A 34 15.59 -4.91 9.20
CA SER A 34 16.07 -3.78 10.00
C SER A 34 15.24 -2.51 9.77
N MET A 35 14.92 -2.19 8.51
CA MET A 35 14.00 -1.09 8.17
C MET A 35 12.61 -1.26 8.81
N THR A 36 12.10 -2.49 8.85
CA THR A 36 10.81 -2.80 9.50
C THR A 36 10.90 -2.62 11.02
N MET A 37 11.98 -3.07 11.64
CA MET A 37 12.23 -2.93 13.09
C MET A 37 12.30 -1.45 13.48
N ILE A 38 13.07 -0.65 12.75
CA ILE A 38 13.18 0.80 12.96
C ILE A 38 11.80 1.46 12.85
N SER A 39 11.02 1.11 11.83
CA SER A 39 9.66 1.66 11.65
C SER A 39 8.73 1.32 12.81
N ARG A 40 8.84 0.10 13.38
CA ARG A 40 8.07 -0.30 14.56
C ARG A 40 8.50 0.47 15.81
N VAL A 41 9.80 0.62 16.05
CA VAL A 41 10.33 1.37 17.19
C VAL A 41 9.91 2.84 17.12
N LEU A 42 10.01 3.47 15.94
CA LEU A 42 9.51 4.84 15.74
C LEU A 42 8.00 4.94 15.98
N GLY A 43 7.22 3.94 15.55
CA GLY A 43 5.79 3.85 15.84
C GLY A 43 5.50 3.78 17.34
N LEU A 44 6.25 2.96 18.08
CA LEU A 44 6.14 2.87 19.54
C LEU A 44 6.52 4.17 20.22
N ILE A 45 7.60 4.83 19.78
CA ILE A 45 8.00 6.14 20.30
C ILE A 45 6.88 7.16 20.08
N ARG A 46 6.28 7.21 18.89
CA ARG A 46 5.14 8.06 18.60
C ARG A 46 3.99 7.80 19.58
N ASP A 47 3.64 6.53 19.79
CA ASP A 47 2.54 6.16 20.67
C ASP A 47 2.83 6.52 22.15
N ILE A 48 4.08 6.35 22.61
CA ILE A 48 4.55 6.79 23.93
C ILE A 48 4.51 8.31 24.06
N VAL A 49 4.96 9.05 23.04
CA VAL A 49 4.92 10.52 23.04
C VAL A 49 3.48 11.02 23.13
N ILE A 50 2.56 10.45 22.35
CA ILE A 50 1.13 10.78 22.43
C ILE A 50 0.59 10.49 23.83
N ALA A 51 0.87 9.30 24.39
CA ALA A 51 0.43 8.94 25.74
C ALA A 51 1.03 9.84 26.83
N ARG A 52 2.24 10.39 26.64
CA ARG A 52 2.88 11.32 27.59
C ARG A 52 2.39 12.77 27.45
N VAL A 53 2.09 13.22 26.24
CA VAL A 53 1.62 14.59 25.96
C VAL A 53 0.14 14.75 26.29
N PHE A 54 -0.67 13.73 25.97
CA PHE A 54 -2.13 13.75 26.21
C PHE A 54 -2.54 13.00 27.49
N GLY A 55 -1.68 12.15 28.08
CA GLY A 55 -1.97 11.40 29.30
C GLY A 55 -3.02 10.29 29.13
N THR A 56 -3.58 9.81 30.25
CA THR A 56 -4.82 9.00 30.32
C THR A 56 -6.04 9.91 30.14
N SER A 57 -6.09 10.64 29.02
CA SER A 57 -7.22 11.48 28.66
C SER A 57 -8.13 10.71 27.71
N ASP A 58 -9.44 10.92 27.81
CA ASP A 58 -10.44 10.43 26.86
C ASP A 58 -10.13 10.83 25.41
N ALA A 59 -9.38 11.92 25.21
CA ALA A 59 -8.87 12.32 23.90
C ALA A 59 -7.86 11.32 23.30
N THR A 60 -7.05 10.65 24.13
CA THR A 60 -6.04 9.68 23.69
C THR A 60 -6.69 8.43 23.08
N ASP A 61 -7.75 7.92 23.71
CA ASP A 61 -8.49 6.75 23.22
C ASP A 61 -9.24 7.06 21.91
N ALA A 62 -9.89 8.23 21.86
CA ALA A 62 -10.55 8.71 20.64
C ALA A 62 -9.54 8.87 19.50
N PHE A 63 -8.34 9.40 19.80
CA PHE A 63 -7.27 9.57 18.83
C PHE A 63 -6.73 8.25 18.30
N PHE A 64 -6.47 7.27 19.16
CA PHE A 64 -6.00 5.95 18.73
C PHE A 64 -7.04 5.21 17.91
N LEU A 65 -8.33 5.31 18.27
CA LEU A 65 -9.41 4.71 17.49
C LEU A 65 -9.53 5.39 16.12
N ALA A 66 -9.48 6.73 16.06
CA ALA A 66 -9.56 7.49 14.82
C ALA A 66 -8.40 7.15 13.89
N ASN A 67 -7.18 7.01 14.41
CA ASN A 67 -6.00 6.63 13.62
C ASN A 67 -6.06 5.22 13.03
N LYS A 68 -6.91 4.33 13.54
CA LYS A 68 -7.11 3.02 12.89
C LYS A 68 -7.79 3.17 11.53
N ILE A 69 -8.60 4.21 11.33
CA ILE A 69 -9.36 4.42 10.09
C ILE A 69 -8.42 4.69 8.90
N PRO A 70 -7.49 5.67 8.95
CA PRO A 70 -6.50 5.86 7.90
C PRO A 70 -5.65 4.60 7.64
N ASN A 71 -5.22 3.92 8.70
CA ASN A 71 -4.42 2.70 8.57
C ASN A 71 -5.18 1.58 7.88
N PHE A 72 -6.46 1.40 8.22
CA PHE A 72 -7.35 0.45 7.57
C PHE A 72 -7.56 0.80 6.09
N MET A 73 -7.82 2.07 5.77
CA MET A 73 -7.95 2.55 4.39
C MET A 73 -6.68 2.32 3.57
N ARG A 74 -5.51 2.63 4.14
CA ARG A 74 -4.21 2.34 3.52
C ARG A 74 -4.04 0.85 3.27
N ARG A 75 -4.41 0.01 4.22
CA ARG A 75 -4.32 -1.45 4.06
C ARG A 75 -5.30 -1.98 3.01
N LEU A 76 -6.48 -1.39 2.89
CA LEU A 76 -7.51 -1.80 1.93
C LEU A 76 -7.15 -1.41 0.48
N PHE A 77 -6.64 -0.20 0.27
CA PHE A 77 -6.38 0.34 -1.08
C PHE A 77 -4.92 0.28 -1.53
N ALA A 78 -3.95 0.51 -0.63
CA ALA A 78 -2.53 0.55 -1.00
C ALA A 78 -1.89 -0.85 -0.96
N GLU A 79 -2.14 -1.59 0.12
CA GLU A 79 -1.69 -2.99 0.27
C GLU A 79 -2.71 -3.99 -0.31
N GLY A 80 -3.99 -3.59 -0.38
CA GLY A 80 -5.11 -4.51 -0.51
C GLY A 80 -5.68 -4.70 -1.91
N ALA A 81 -6.84 -5.37 -1.92
CA ALA A 81 -7.51 -6.02 -3.04
C ALA A 81 -7.63 -5.17 -4.31
N PHE A 82 -7.73 -3.84 -4.19
CA PHE A 82 -7.81 -2.96 -5.36
C PHE A 82 -6.58 -3.12 -6.26
N ASN A 83 -5.37 -3.05 -5.71
CA ASN A 83 -4.13 -3.15 -6.50
C ASN A 83 -3.98 -4.55 -7.10
N GLN A 84 -4.39 -5.59 -6.36
CA GLN A 84 -4.35 -6.98 -6.81
C GLN A 84 -5.35 -7.27 -7.94
N ALA A 85 -6.52 -6.63 -7.93
CA ALA A 85 -7.54 -6.81 -8.98
C ALA A 85 -7.30 -5.88 -10.18
N PHE A 86 -6.83 -4.65 -9.94
CA PHE A 86 -6.67 -3.64 -10.99
C PHE A 86 -5.44 -3.87 -11.87
N VAL A 87 -4.31 -4.28 -11.29
CA VAL A 87 -3.05 -4.48 -12.04
C VAL A 87 -3.18 -5.56 -13.13
N PRO A 88 -3.75 -6.75 -12.87
CA PRO A 88 -3.93 -7.77 -13.91
C PRO A 88 -4.84 -7.31 -15.05
N VAL A 89 -5.98 -6.68 -14.72
CA VAL A 89 -6.93 -6.17 -15.72
C VAL A 89 -6.28 -5.12 -16.61
N LEU A 90 -5.55 -4.17 -16.02
CA LEU A 90 -4.84 -3.16 -16.79
C LEU A 90 -3.71 -3.76 -17.64
N SER A 91 -3.02 -4.78 -17.13
CA SER A 91 -1.98 -5.49 -17.87
C SER A 91 -2.54 -6.22 -19.09
N GLU A 92 -3.68 -6.89 -18.96
CA GLU A 92 -4.36 -7.58 -20.05
C GLU A 92 -4.87 -6.61 -21.12
N TYR A 93 -5.49 -5.51 -20.71
CA TYR A 93 -5.94 -4.48 -21.65
C TYR A 93 -4.78 -3.90 -22.45
N ARG A 94 -3.61 -3.73 -21.84
CA ARG A 94 -2.43 -3.19 -22.51
C ARG A 94 -1.76 -4.17 -23.47
N THR A 95 -1.86 -5.48 -23.26
CA THR A 95 -1.30 -6.47 -24.21
C THR A 95 -2.20 -6.64 -25.44
N GLN A 96 -3.49 -6.37 -25.31
CA GLN A 96 -4.48 -6.58 -26.38
C GLN A 96 -4.86 -5.31 -27.14
N LYS A 97 -4.63 -4.11 -26.59
CA LYS A 97 -5.11 -2.83 -27.14
C LYS A 97 -3.97 -1.83 -27.38
N SER A 98 -4.29 -0.78 -28.14
CA SER A 98 -3.36 0.32 -28.42
C SER A 98 -3.06 1.16 -27.18
N HIS A 99 -1.94 1.89 -27.18
CA HIS A 99 -1.59 2.79 -26.08
C HIS A 99 -2.68 3.82 -25.74
N THR A 100 -3.41 4.29 -26.76
CA THR A 100 -4.49 5.27 -26.63
C THR A 100 -5.69 4.69 -25.87
N ASP A 101 -6.03 3.42 -26.12
CA ASP A 101 -7.12 2.73 -25.42
C ASP A 101 -6.81 2.53 -23.94
N VAL A 102 -5.53 2.26 -23.62
CA VAL A 102 -5.07 2.11 -22.23
C VAL A 102 -5.15 3.45 -21.49
N GLN A 103 -4.78 4.55 -22.13
CA GLN A 103 -4.96 5.89 -21.55
C GLN A 103 -6.44 6.21 -21.31
N GLY A 104 -7.32 5.84 -22.26
CA GLY A 104 -8.77 5.95 -22.10
C GLY A 104 -9.30 5.18 -20.89
N LEU A 105 -8.86 3.93 -20.71
CA LEU A 105 -9.21 3.09 -19.55
C LEU A 105 -8.73 3.71 -18.24
N VAL A 106 -7.48 4.20 -18.20
CA VAL A 106 -6.92 4.84 -17.00
C VAL A 106 -7.68 6.12 -16.65
N ASN A 107 -8.03 6.95 -17.63
CA ASN A 107 -8.80 8.17 -17.41
C ASN A 107 -10.22 7.85 -16.92
N ALA A 108 -10.90 6.87 -17.52
CA ALA A 108 -12.21 6.41 -17.09
C ALA A 108 -12.18 5.80 -15.69
N ALA A 109 -11.17 4.98 -15.38
CA ALA A 109 -10.98 4.39 -14.06
C ALA A 109 -10.68 5.46 -13.00
N SER A 110 -9.80 6.42 -13.31
CA SER A 110 -9.45 7.52 -12.39
C SER A 110 -10.65 8.43 -12.13
N GLY A 111 -11.41 8.78 -13.16
CA GLY A 111 -12.60 9.62 -13.05
C GLY A 111 -13.75 8.93 -12.32
N SER A 112 -14.04 7.66 -12.63
CA SER A 112 -15.08 6.88 -11.96
C SER A 112 -14.73 6.60 -10.49
N LEU A 113 -13.51 6.13 -10.22
CA LEU A 113 -13.04 5.88 -8.86
C LEU A 113 -12.96 7.17 -8.06
N GLY A 114 -12.34 8.22 -8.60
CA GLY A 114 -12.24 9.52 -7.95
C GLY A 114 -13.62 10.13 -7.64
N GLY A 115 -14.53 10.11 -8.61
CA GLY A 115 -15.90 10.60 -8.43
C GLY A 115 -16.69 9.80 -7.39
N PHE A 116 -16.61 8.47 -7.43
CA PHE A 116 -17.23 7.60 -6.44
C PHE A 116 -16.68 7.85 -5.03
N LEU A 117 -15.36 7.91 -4.87
CA LEU A 117 -14.74 8.14 -3.56
C LEU A 117 -15.02 9.55 -3.04
N LEU A 118 -15.13 10.55 -3.91
CA LEU A 118 -15.53 11.90 -3.52
C LEU A 118 -16.96 11.89 -2.97
N LEU A 119 -17.91 11.27 -3.68
CA LEU A 119 -19.29 11.14 -3.22
C LEU A 119 -19.36 10.42 -1.86
N VAL A 120 -18.65 9.29 -1.73
CA VAL A 120 -18.56 8.53 -0.47
C VAL A 120 -17.96 9.40 0.64
N THR A 121 -16.88 10.13 0.36
CA THR A 121 -16.22 11.00 1.34
C THR A 121 -17.17 12.08 1.84
N VAL A 122 -17.88 12.77 0.94
CA VAL A 122 -18.86 13.80 1.31
C VAL A 122 -20.02 13.19 2.11
N ALA A 123 -20.58 12.06 1.65
CA ALA A 123 -21.66 11.38 2.34
C ALA A 123 -21.25 10.97 3.78
N VAL A 124 -20.03 10.45 3.95
CA VAL A 124 -19.52 10.05 5.26
C VAL A 124 -19.24 11.25 6.16
N ILE A 125 -18.72 12.37 5.65
CA ILE A 125 -18.52 13.57 6.48
C ILE A 125 -19.85 14.08 7.05
N ILE A 126 -20.91 14.05 6.25
CA ILE A 126 -22.27 14.43 6.65
C ILE A 126 -22.82 13.41 7.66
N MET A 127 -22.69 12.12 7.36
CA MET A 127 -23.18 11.01 8.19
C MET A 127 -22.20 10.59 9.31
N ALA A 128 -21.13 11.36 9.54
CA ALA A 128 -20.09 11.07 10.51
C ALA A 128 -20.62 10.74 11.92
N PRO A 129 -21.58 11.48 12.50
CA PRO A 129 -22.13 11.11 13.80
C PRO A 129 -22.83 9.76 13.79
N LEU A 130 -23.55 9.38 12.72
CA LEU A 130 -24.20 8.08 12.64
C LEU A 130 -23.18 6.94 12.50
N LEU A 131 -22.13 7.15 11.71
CA LEU A 131 -21.07 6.16 11.49
C LEU A 131 -20.16 6.00 12.71
N ALA A 132 -20.05 7.02 13.54
CA ALA A 132 -19.30 6.96 14.78
C ALA A 132 -19.96 6.03 15.81
N VAL A 133 -21.29 5.92 15.85
CA VAL A 133 -22.02 5.06 16.83
C VAL A 133 -21.54 3.61 16.83
N PRO A 134 -21.53 2.87 15.70
CA PRO A 134 -21.06 1.48 15.70
C PRO A 134 -19.55 1.35 15.90
N ILE A 135 -18.75 2.35 15.52
CA ILE A 135 -17.28 2.30 15.61
C ILE A 135 -16.83 2.60 17.05
N ALA A 136 -17.51 3.53 17.71
CA ALA A 136 -17.22 4.03 19.04
C ALA A 136 -18.27 3.53 20.06
N TYR A 137 -18.72 2.28 19.94
CA TYR A 137 -19.73 1.69 20.83
C TYR A 137 -19.38 1.86 22.33
N GLY A 138 -18.08 1.89 22.67
CA GLY A 138 -17.59 2.15 24.03
C GLY A 138 -17.46 3.61 24.46
N PHE A 139 -17.77 4.60 23.61
CA PHE A 139 -17.72 6.04 23.93
C PHE A 139 -19.12 6.67 24.01
N THR A 140 -20.18 5.87 23.88
CA THR A 140 -21.57 6.36 23.88
C THR A 140 -22.02 6.88 25.25
N ASP A 141 -21.39 6.43 26.33
CA ASP A 141 -21.61 6.90 27.70
C ASP A 141 -20.89 8.23 28.01
N GLU A 142 -20.01 8.71 27.12
CA GLU A 142 -19.22 9.92 27.28
C GLU A 142 -19.39 10.89 26.09
N PRO A 143 -20.34 11.84 26.16
CA PRO A 143 -20.73 12.67 25.02
C PRO A 143 -19.59 13.57 24.49
N GLU A 144 -18.69 14.03 25.35
CA GLU A 144 -17.52 14.84 24.95
C GLU A 144 -16.51 14.01 24.12
N LYS A 145 -16.23 12.76 24.55
CA LYS A 145 -15.35 11.82 23.86
C LYS A 145 -15.90 11.43 22.49
N PHE A 146 -17.21 11.21 22.41
CA PHE A 146 -17.90 10.92 21.17
C PHE A 146 -17.84 12.09 20.18
N ALA A 147 -18.09 13.33 20.64
CA ALA A 147 -18.02 14.52 19.79
C ALA A 147 -16.61 14.71 19.20
N LEU A 148 -15.57 14.51 20.03
CA LEU A 148 -14.17 14.61 19.61
C LEU A 148 -13.83 13.55 18.55
N PHE A 149 -14.29 12.31 18.75
CA PHE A 149 -14.13 11.24 17.76
C PHE A 149 -14.83 11.55 16.43
N VAL A 150 -16.03 12.13 16.46
CA VAL A 150 -16.77 12.53 15.25
C VAL A 150 -16.00 13.60 14.46
N GLU A 151 -15.42 14.60 15.14
CA GLU A 151 -14.59 15.60 14.47
C GLU A 151 -13.34 14.98 13.84
N MET A 152 -12.66 14.10 14.57
CA MET A 152 -11.53 13.35 14.05
C MET A 152 -11.90 12.48 12.84
N LEU A 153 -13.07 11.85 12.86
CA LEU A 153 -13.59 11.07 11.73
C LEU A 153 -13.76 11.95 10.49
N ARG A 154 -14.34 13.16 10.64
CA ARG A 154 -14.50 14.11 9.52
C ARG A 154 -13.18 14.56 8.93
N ILE A 155 -12.16 14.77 9.77
CA ILE A 155 -10.82 15.19 9.34
C ILE A 155 -10.08 14.04 8.66
N THR A 156 -10.22 12.82 9.16
CA THR A 156 -9.49 11.65 8.65
C THR A 156 -10.13 11.05 7.40
N PHE A 157 -11.43 11.20 7.16
CA PHE A 157 -12.08 10.56 6.01
C PHE A 157 -11.60 11.04 4.63
N PRO A 158 -11.30 12.34 4.38
CA PRO A 158 -10.69 12.80 3.15
C PRO A 158 -9.39 12.08 2.75
N TYR A 159 -8.68 11.50 3.74
CA TYR A 159 -7.50 10.67 3.48
C TYR A 159 -7.80 9.48 2.57
N LEU A 160 -9.02 8.91 2.64
CA LEU A 160 -9.48 7.79 1.81
C LEU A 160 -9.35 8.11 0.32
N LEU A 161 -9.81 9.28 -0.10
CA LEU A 161 -9.72 9.70 -1.50
C LEU A 161 -8.25 9.80 -1.94
N LEU A 162 -7.41 10.43 -1.12
CA LEU A 162 -6.00 10.68 -1.45
C LEU A 162 -5.21 9.37 -1.53
N ILE A 163 -5.39 8.45 -0.57
CA ILE A 163 -4.64 7.19 -0.55
C ILE A 163 -5.05 6.28 -1.71
N SER A 164 -6.33 6.26 -2.08
CA SER A 164 -6.81 5.48 -3.22
C SER A 164 -6.31 6.01 -4.56
N MET A 165 -6.28 7.32 -4.76
CA MET A 165 -5.66 7.91 -5.96
C MET A 165 -4.17 7.64 -6.02
N THR A 166 -3.47 7.74 -4.89
CA THR A 166 -2.05 7.37 -4.80
C THR A 166 -1.81 5.89 -5.11
N ALA A 167 -2.70 5.00 -4.65
CA ALA A 167 -2.62 3.57 -4.93
C ALA A 167 -2.83 3.27 -6.42
N LEU A 168 -3.78 3.96 -7.08
CA LEU A 168 -4.00 3.88 -8.52
C LEU A 168 -2.74 4.32 -9.31
N CYS A 169 -2.18 5.48 -8.97
CA CYS A 169 -0.94 5.95 -9.57
C CYS A 169 0.21 4.95 -9.36
N SER A 170 0.31 4.37 -8.16
CA SER A 170 1.32 3.36 -7.84
C SER A 170 1.15 2.08 -8.67
N ALA A 171 -0.09 1.67 -8.94
CA ALA A 171 -0.40 0.52 -9.79
C ALA A 171 0.09 0.75 -11.23
N ILE A 172 -0.22 1.93 -11.78
CA ILE A 172 0.18 2.33 -13.14
C ILE A 172 1.70 2.44 -13.24
N LEU A 173 2.36 3.06 -12.26
CA LEU A 173 3.80 3.20 -12.22
C LEU A 173 4.50 1.82 -12.20
N LYS A 174 4.01 0.88 -11.40
CA LYS A 174 4.53 -0.50 -11.35
C LYS A 174 4.44 -1.19 -12.70
N LEU A 175 3.34 -1.00 -13.43
CA LEU A 175 3.16 -1.56 -14.77
C LEU A 175 4.15 -0.95 -15.77
N ILE A 176 4.32 0.38 -15.76
CA ILE A 176 5.25 1.09 -16.66
C ILE A 176 6.70 0.68 -16.37
N TRP A 177 7.09 0.65 -15.10
CA TRP A 177 8.44 0.28 -14.69
C TRP A 177 8.80 -1.14 -15.12
N LYS A 178 7.87 -2.11 -14.98
CA LYS A 178 8.05 -3.50 -15.45
C LYS A 178 8.37 -3.55 -16.95
N VAL A 179 7.75 -2.67 -17.76
CA VAL A 179 8.00 -2.60 -19.21
C VAL A 179 9.35 -2.02 -19.52
N CYS A 180 9.68 -0.86 -18.93
CA CYS A 180 10.96 -0.20 -19.18
C CYS A 180 12.13 -1.11 -18.77
N TYR A 181 11.97 -1.84 -17.66
CA TYR A 181 12.97 -2.80 -17.21
C TYR A 181 13.04 -4.05 -18.09
N SER A 182 11.90 -4.60 -18.51
CA SER A 182 11.86 -5.80 -19.36
C SER A 182 12.29 -5.55 -20.81
N GLY A 183 12.01 -4.37 -21.35
CA GLY A 183 12.41 -3.97 -22.71
C GLY A 183 13.91 -3.83 -22.87
N ASN A 184 14.63 -3.47 -21.79
CA ASN A 184 16.08 -3.32 -21.81
C ASN A 184 16.84 -4.66 -21.63
N TYR A 185 16.14 -5.74 -21.28
CA TYR A 185 16.72 -7.09 -21.16
C TYR A 185 16.68 -7.87 -22.50
N SER A 186 15.77 -7.48 -23.41
CA SER A 186 15.62 -8.10 -24.74
C SER A 186 16.71 -7.71 -25.75
N SER A 187 17.55 -6.71 -25.45
CA SER A 187 18.64 -6.28 -26.32
C SER A 187 20.02 -6.78 -25.88
N ILE A 188 20.09 -7.64 -24.86
CA ILE A 188 21.34 -8.19 -24.29
C ILE A 188 21.36 -9.74 -24.41
N THR A 189 20.40 -10.35 -25.11
CA THR A 189 20.43 -11.78 -25.51
C THR A 189 20.20 -11.88 -27.01
#